data_AF-A0AAV6TQ25-F1
#
_entry.id   AF-A0AAV6TQ25-F1
#
_cell.length_a   1.000
_cell.length_b   1.000
_cell.length_c   1.000
_cell.angle_alpha   90.00
_cell.angle_beta   90.00
_cell.angle_gamma   90.00
#
_symmetry.space_group_name_H-M   'P 1'
#
loop_
_entity.id
_entity.type
_entity.pdbx_description
1 polymer ?
#
loop_
_entity_poly.entity_id
_entity_poly.type
_entity_poly.pdbx_seq_one_letter_code
_entity_poly.pdbx_strand_id
1 'polypeptide(L)'
;MKRLTKVVKFKRVAATNSEEKGNMTLFALRTVTHESTGFTPAELVHGKNLRTPLTLLYVKWLDVEETEGEPVTEYVFSLINRMKRCQELAISKMEECQQKNKTWYDKRAVKREFRIGDLVLIFATFKSNKLSPLGQVLEQS
;
A
#
# COMPACT_ATOMS: atom_id res chain seq x y z
N MET A 1 -7.00 16.78 18.26
CA MET A 1 -7.46 15.37 18.20
C MET A 1 -6.24 14.48 17.91
N LYS A 2 -5.85 13.61 18.84
CA LYS A 2 -4.64 12.77 18.70
C LYS A 2 -4.97 11.55 17.84
N ARG A 3 -4.37 11.43 16.64
CA ARG A 3 -4.43 10.24 15.78
C ARG A 3 -3.75 9.08 16.52
N LEU A 4 -4.52 8.09 16.97
CA LEU A 4 -4.00 6.80 17.42
C LEU A 4 -3.62 5.97 16.18
N THR A 5 -2.44 6.23 15.61
CA THR A 5 -1.81 5.26 14.71
C THR A 5 -1.34 4.09 15.56
N LYS A 6 -2.05 2.95 15.49
CA LYS A 6 -1.54 1.67 16.01
C LYS A 6 -0.33 1.28 15.15
N VAL A 7 0.84 1.79 15.50
CA VAL A 7 2.11 1.36 14.89
C VAL A 7 2.46 0.01 15.50
N VAL A 8 2.17 -1.07 14.78
CA VAL A 8 2.70 -2.39 15.12
C VAL A 8 4.20 -2.35 14.93
N LYS A 9 4.94 -2.14 16.02
CA LYS A 9 6.41 -2.18 16.03
C LYS A 9 6.84 -3.64 15.91
N PHE A 10 7.18 -4.08 14.70
CA PHE A 10 7.87 -5.35 14.50
C PHE A 10 9.29 -5.21 15.05
N LYS A 11 9.57 -5.89 16.18
CA LYS A 11 10.92 -5.98 16.73
C LYS A 11 11.78 -6.74 15.73
N ARG A 12 12.95 -6.19 15.42
CA ARG A 12 13.92 -6.80 14.50
C ARG A 12 14.38 -8.14 15.06
N VAL A 13 13.83 -9.23 14.56
CA VAL A 13 14.41 -10.56 14.75
C VAL A 13 15.56 -10.65 13.76
N ALA A 14 16.77 -10.87 14.28
CA ALA A 14 17.96 -10.98 13.46
C ALA A 14 17.93 -12.33 12.72
N ALA A 15 17.28 -12.35 11.56
CA ALA A 15 17.39 -13.48 10.64
C ALA A 15 18.84 -13.56 10.13
N THR A 16 19.43 -14.75 10.19
CA THR A 16 20.82 -14.99 9.83
C THR A 16 20.96 -15.27 8.32
N ASN A 17 19.89 -15.74 7.66
CA ASN A 17 19.85 -16.05 6.24
C ASN A 17 19.06 -14.99 5.42
N SER A 18 19.42 -14.79 4.15
CA SER A 18 18.79 -13.85 3.21
C SER A 18 17.34 -14.23 2.89
N GLU A 19 17.07 -15.52 2.70
CA GLU A 19 15.74 -16.04 2.35
C GLU A 19 14.74 -15.85 3.50
N GLU A 20 15.19 -16.08 4.73
CA GLU A 20 14.39 -15.91 5.94
C GLU A 20 13.98 -14.45 6.15
N LYS A 21 14.89 -13.50 5.86
CA LYS A 21 14.57 -12.06 5.86
C LYS A 21 13.50 -11.71 4.82
N GLY A 22 13.57 -12.32 3.63
CA GLY A 22 12.59 -12.13 2.57
C GLY A 22 11.19 -12.54 3.02
N ASN A 23 11.06 -13.74 3.57
CA ASN A 23 9.78 -14.27 4.05
C ASN A 23 9.15 -13.40 5.16
N MET A 24 9.95 -12.97 6.13
CA MET A 24 9.48 -12.10 7.21
C MET A 24 9.05 -10.71 6.71
N THR A 25 9.76 -10.16 5.73
CA THR A 25 9.42 -8.87 5.13
C THR A 25 8.11 -8.95 4.36
N LEU A 26 7.94 -10.00 3.54
CA LEU A 26 6.69 -10.23 2.81
C LEU A 26 5.50 -10.41 3.76
N PHE A 27 5.70 -11.12 4.87
CA PHE A 27 4.66 -11.27 5.89
C PHE A 27 4.27 -9.94 6.53
N ALA A 28 5.24 -9.09 6.87
CA ALA A 28 4.97 -7.75 7.42
C ALA A 28 4.19 -6.88 6.40
N LEU A 29 4.60 -6.87 5.13
CA LEU A 29 3.90 -6.11 4.09
C LEU A 29 2.45 -6.56 3.91
N ARG A 30 2.17 -7.88 4.03
CA ARG A 30 0.81 -8.42 3.86
C ARG A 30 -0.10 -8.16 5.07
N THR A 31 0.47 -7.95 6.26
CA THR A 31 -0.29 -7.81 7.52
C THR A 31 -0.41 -6.36 8.01
N VAL A 32 0.34 -5.43 7.44
CA VAL A 32 0.25 -4.01 7.77
C VAL A 32 -0.86 -3.34 6.95
N THR A 33 -1.67 -2.52 7.62
CA THR A 33 -2.70 -1.70 6.97
C THR A 33 -2.05 -0.59 6.16
N HIS A 34 -2.38 -0.51 4.87
CA HIS A 34 -1.83 0.53 4.01
C HIS A 34 -2.69 1.80 4.08
N GLU A 35 -2.07 2.97 4.27
CA GLU A 35 -2.82 4.23 4.52
C GLU A 35 -3.73 4.63 3.35
N SER A 36 -3.30 4.35 2.11
CA SER A 36 -4.08 4.74 0.93
C SER A 36 -5.31 3.87 0.67
N THR A 37 -5.31 2.63 1.17
CA THR A 37 -6.44 1.70 0.99
C THR A 37 -7.25 1.53 2.28
N GLY A 38 -6.64 1.76 3.45
CA GLY A 38 -7.24 1.51 4.76
C GLY A 38 -7.31 0.02 5.15
N PHE A 39 -6.86 -0.89 4.29
CA PHE A 39 -6.88 -2.34 4.49
C PHE A 39 -5.48 -2.93 4.43
N THR A 40 -5.31 -4.11 5.02
CA THR A 40 -4.12 -4.93 4.78
C THR A 40 -4.23 -5.61 3.40
N PRO A 41 -3.12 -5.87 2.70
CA PRO A 41 -3.16 -6.65 1.46
C PRO A 41 -3.78 -8.04 1.62
N ALA A 42 -3.57 -8.66 2.80
CA ALA A 42 -4.20 -9.91 3.18
C ALA A 42 -5.73 -9.87 3.16
N GLU A 43 -6.32 -8.83 3.76
CA GLU A 43 -7.78 -8.65 3.83
C GLU A 43 -8.37 -8.45 2.44
N LEU A 44 -7.69 -7.73 1.55
CA LEU A 44 -8.17 -7.51 0.18
C LEU A 44 -8.19 -8.81 -0.65
N VAL A 45 -7.18 -9.66 -0.49
CA VAL A 45 -7.05 -10.90 -1.27
C VAL A 45 -7.91 -12.03 -0.68
N HIS A 46 -7.92 -12.17 0.64
CA HIS A 46 -8.55 -13.31 1.30
C HIS A 46 -9.87 -12.98 2.00
N GLY A 47 -10.27 -11.70 1.99
CA GLY A 47 -11.42 -11.22 2.77
C GLY A 47 -11.21 -11.31 4.28
N LYS A 48 -10.02 -11.66 4.78
CA LYS A 48 -9.74 -11.85 6.20
C LYS A 48 -8.28 -11.54 6.53
N ASN A 49 -8.02 -11.19 7.79
CA ASN A 49 -6.66 -11.05 8.30
C ASN A 49 -5.93 -12.41 8.30
N LEU A 50 -4.64 -12.40 8.00
CA LEU A 50 -3.80 -13.59 8.16
C LEU A 50 -3.77 -14.02 9.63
N ARG A 51 -3.84 -15.33 9.88
CA ARG A 51 -3.54 -15.88 11.19
C ARG A 51 -2.03 -15.71 11.44
N THR A 52 -1.70 -14.77 12.29
CA THR A 52 -0.35 -14.53 12.80
C THR A 52 -0.10 -15.40 14.05
N PRO A 53 1.16 -15.71 14.39
CA PRO A 53 1.47 -16.41 15.63
C PRO A 53 0.85 -15.75 16.87
N LEU A 54 0.81 -14.41 16.88
CA LEU A 54 0.18 -13.63 17.95
C LEU A 54 -1.34 -13.85 18.01
N THR A 55 -2.02 -13.84 16.86
CA THR A 55 -3.48 -14.07 16.83
C THR A 55 -3.84 -15.50 17.25
N LEU A 56 -3.01 -16.50 16.91
CA LEU A 56 -3.22 -17.88 17.35
C LEU A 56 -3.07 -18.03 18.86
N LEU A 57 -2.08 -17.35 19.46
CA LEU A 57 -1.91 -17.29 20.92
C LEU A 57 -3.13 -16.65 21.58
N TYR A 58 -3.63 -15.54 21.04
CA TYR A 58 -4.84 -14.89 21.57
C TYR A 58 -6.07 -15.79 21.50
N VAL A 59 -6.32 -16.45 20.37
CA VAL A 59 -7.46 -17.38 20.22
C VAL A 59 -7.40 -18.48 21.28
N LYS A 60 -6.22 -19.07 21.49
CA LYS A 60 -6.01 -20.11 22.49
C LYS A 60 -6.12 -19.60 23.94
N TRP A 61 -5.71 -18.37 24.22
CA TRP A 61 -5.78 -17.80 25.58
C TRP A 61 -7.17 -17.32 25.96
N LEU A 62 -7.97 -16.92 24.98
CA LEU A 62 -9.30 -16.39 25.19
C LEU A 62 -10.39 -17.47 25.08
N ASP A 63 -10.03 -18.74 24.86
CA ASP A 63 -10.94 -19.86 24.56
C ASP A 63 -12.06 -19.46 23.60
N VAL A 64 -11.70 -18.68 22.57
CA VAL A 64 -12.65 -18.27 21.55
C VAL A 64 -12.92 -19.50 20.69
N GLU A 65 -14.07 -20.14 20.92
CA GLU A 65 -14.60 -21.12 19.98
C GLU A 65 -14.77 -20.43 18.62
N GLU A 66 -14.04 -20.91 17.60
CA GLU A 66 -14.40 -20.58 16.22
C GLU A 66 -15.80 -21.15 16.00
N THR A 67 -16.68 -20.41 15.34
CA THR A 67 -18.08 -20.82 15.11
C THR A 67 -18.13 -22.17 14.37
N GLU A 68 -18.09 -23.26 15.12
CA GLU A 68 -18.24 -24.64 14.63
C GLU A 68 -19.72 -24.86 14.36
N GLY A 69 -20.21 -24.38 13.21
CA GLY A 69 -21.64 -24.55 12.89
C GLY A 69 -22.20 -23.79 11.70
N GLU A 70 -21.45 -22.89 11.06
CA GLU A 70 -21.99 -22.24 9.84
C GLU A 70 -22.00 -23.24 8.68
N PRO A 71 -23.15 -23.42 8.00
CA PRO A 71 -23.18 -24.20 6.77
C PRO A 71 -22.26 -23.54 5.74
N VAL A 72 -21.50 -24.36 5.02
CA VAL A 72 -20.46 -23.91 4.07
C VAL A 72 -20.98 -22.86 3.10
N THR A 73 -22.24 -22.98 2.68
CA THR A 73 -22.91 -22.04 1.77
C THR A 73 -23.06 -20.63 2.35
N GLU A 74 -23.44 -20.50 3.62
CA GLU A 74 -23.56 -19.21 4.31
C GLU A 74 -22.20 -18.55 4.49
N TYR A 75 -21.18 -19.34 4.87
CA TYR A 75 -19.80 -18.86 4.99
C TYR A 75 -19.26 -18.34 3.64
N VAL A 76 -19.47 -19.07 2.54
CA VAL A 76 -19.03 -18.63 1.21
C VAL A 76 -19.73 -17.33 0.81
N PHE A 77 -21.04 -17.22 1.06
CA PHE A 77 -21.78 -16.01 0.75
C PHE A 77 -21.31 -14.81 1.58
N SER A 78 -21.10 -14.99 2.89
CA SER A 78 -20.59 -13.95 3.78
C SER A 78 -19.17 -13.52 3.39
N LEU A 79 -18.31 -14.46 2.98
CA LEU A 79 -16.97 -14.18 2.49
C LEU A 79 -16.98 -13.35 1.22
N ILE A 80 -17.76 -13.72 0.21
CA ILE A 80 -17.88 -12.98 -1.05
C ILE A 80 -18.38 -11.55 -0.78
N ASN A 81 -19.41 -11.41 0.05
CA ASN A 81 -19.95 -10.09 0.38
C ASN A 81 -18.94 -9.22 1.13
N ARG A 82 -18.18 -9.80 2.05
CA ARG A 82 -17.12 -9.09 2.77
C ARG A 82 -16.02 -8.63 1.81
N MET A 83 -15.58 -9.50 0.89
CA MET A 83 -14.57 -9.14 -0.11
C MET A 83 -15.04 -7.99 -1.02
N LYS A 84 -16.28 -8.04 -1.50
CA LYS A 84 -16.87 -6.95 -2.31
C LYS A 84 -16.89 -5.62 -1.56
N ARG A 85 -17.37 -5.63 -0.31
CA ARG A 85 -17.39 -4.42 0.54
C ARG A 85 -15.99 -3.87 0.79
N CYS A 86 -15.02 -4.73 1.11
CA CYS A 86 -13.62 -4.31 1.29
C CYS A 86 -13.06 -3.66 0.02
N GLN A 87 -13.35 -4.23 -1.15
CA GLN A 87 -12.92 -3.67 -2.44
C GLN A 87 -13.54 -2.30 -2.71
N GLU A 88 -14.85 -2.15 -2.55
CA GLU A 88 -15.56 -0.88 -2.75
C GLU A 88 -15.00 0.22 -1.84
N LEU A 89 -14.83 -0.08 -0.55
CA LEU A 89 -14.26 0.86 0.43
C LEU A 89 -12.80 1.21 0.10
N ALA A 90 -12.00 0.23 -0.32
CA ALA A 90 -10.61 0.44 -0.68
C ALA A 90 -10.46 1.35 -1.91
N ILE A 91 -11.32 1.18 -2.92
CA ILE A 91 -11.33 2.03 -4.12
C ILE A 91 -11.69 3.47 -3.74
N SER A 92 -12.80 3.66 -3.00
CA SER A 92 -13.22 4.99 -2.55
C SER A 92 -12.12 5.69 -1.72
N LYS A 93 -11.44 4.95 -0.84
CA LYS A 93 -10.33 5.50 -0.05
C LYS A 93 -9.13 5.87 -0.92
N MET A 94 -8.82 5.03 -1.90
CA MET A 94 -7.70 5.25 -2.81
C MET A 94 -7.92 6.50 -3.66
N GLU A 95 -9.15 6.74 -4.14
CA GLU A 95 -9.52 7.97 -4.87
C GLU A 95 -9.35 9.22 -3.99
N GLU A 96 -9.85 9.17 -2.75
CA GLU A 96 -9.69 10.27 -1.78
C GLU A 96 -8.20 10.57 -1.51
N CYS A 97 -7.41 9.52 -1.28
CA CYS A 97 -5.97 9.63 -1.05
C CYS A 97 -5.23 10.13 -2.29
N GLN A 98 -5.61 9.69 -3.49
CA GLN A 98 -5.02 10.15 -4.75
C GLN A 98 -5.25 11.65 -4.95
N GLN A 99 -6.48 12.13 -4.71
CA GLN A 99 -6.80 13.55 -4.83
C GLN A 99 -6.02 14.38 -3.80
N LYS A 100 -5.91 13.90 -2.55
CA LYS A 100 -5.09 14.54 -1.51
C LYS A 100 -3.61 14.56 -1.87
N ASN A 101 -3.07 13.47 -2.38
CA ASN A 101 -1.67 13.37 -2.76
C ASN A 101 -1.37 14.28 -3.96
N LYS A 102 -2.26 14.31 -4.96
CA LYS A 102 -2.16 15.23 -6.10
C LYS A 102 -2.13 16.68 -5.64
N THR A 103 -3.13 17.10 -4.86
CA THR A 103 -3.19 18.47 -4.34
C THR A 103 -1.97 18.82 -3.50
N TRP A 104 -1.43 17.88 -2.72
CA TRP A 104 -0.23 18.11 -1.92
C TRP A 104 1.04 18.23 -2.75
N TYR A 105 1.20 17.37 -3.76
CA TYR A 105 2.34 17.39 -4.68
C TYR A 105 2.33 18.65 -5.56
N ASP A 106 1.15 19.05 -6.03
CA ASP A 106 0.96 20.19 -6.92
C ASP A 106 1.04 21.55 -6.21
N LYS A 107 1.16 21.62 -4.87
CA LYS A 107 1.18 22.89 -4.10
C LYS A 107 2.22 23.90 -4.58
N ARG A 108 3.35 23.41 -5.11
CA ARG A 108 4.45 24.24 -5.62
C ARG A 108 4.65 24.08 -7.12
N ALA A 109 3.74 23.38 -7.80
CA ALA A 109 3.79 23.21 -9.23
C ALA A 109 3.42 24.55 -9.89
N VAL A 110 4.31 25.04 -10.75
CA VAL A 110 4.04 26.21 -11.59
C VAL A 110 3.55 25.68 -12.93
N LYS A 111 2.34 26.06 -13.32
CA LYS A 111 1.84 25.77 -14.67
C LYS A 111 2.73 26.50 -15.67
N ARG A 112 3.39 25.75 -16.54
CA ARG A 112 4.20 26.29 -17.64
C ARG A 112 3.47 25.97 -18.94
N GLU A 113 3.23 27.00 -19.73
CA GLU A 113 2.68 26.89 -21.07
C GLU A 113 3.80 27.25 -22.04
N PHE A 114 3.97 26.45 -23.08
CA PHE A 114 4.99 26.62 -24.10
C PHE A 114 4.29 26.87 -25.44
N ARG A 115 4.94 27.66 -26.30
CA ARG A 115 4.49 27.95 -27.67
C ARG A 115 5.48 27.36 -28.66
N ILE A 116 5.01 27.13 -29.88
CA ILE A 116 5.87 26.70 -30.99
C ILE A 116 7.00 27.73 -31.15
N GLY A 117 8.24 27.25 -31.21
CA GLY A 117 9.45 28.08 -31.22
C GLY A 117 10.06 28.40 -29.84
N ASP A 118 9.42 28.02 -28.72
CA ASP A 118 10.04 28.15 -27.40
C ASP A 118 11.14 27.09 -27.21
N LEU A 119 12.28 27.52 -26.68
CA LEU A 119 13.36 26.63 -26.27
C LEU A 119 13.06 26.03 -24.89
N VAL A 120 12.90 24.71 -24.84
CA VAL A 120 12.58 24.00 -23.59
C VAL A 120 13.71 23.04 -23.21
N LEU A 121 13.96 22.94 -21.90
CA LEU A 121 14.95 22.01 -21.36
C LEU A 121 14.28 20.68 -21.00
N ILE A 122 14.70 19.60 -21.63
CA ILE A 122 14.21 18.26 -21.38
C ILE A 122 15.19 17.50 -20.51
N PHE A 123 14.68 16.81 -19.50
CA PHE A 123 15.48 15.98 -18.61
C PHE A 123 16.02 14.75 -19.35
N ALA A 124 17.34 14.62 -19.41
CA ALA A 124 18.02 13.46 -19.95
C ALA A 124 17.88 12.27 -18.98
N THR A 125 17.25 11.19 -19.42
CA THR A 125 17.04 9.97 -18.63
C THR A 125 18.31 9.15 -18.41
N PHE A 126 19.35 9.39 -19.22
CA PHE A 126 20.64 8.71 -19.14
C PHE A 126 21.79 9.71 -19.20
N LYS A 127 22.80 9.49 -18.35
CA LYS A 127 24.04 10.27 -18.33
C LYS A 127 25.19 9.40 -18.78
N SER A 128 25.99 9.88 -19.72
CA SER A 128 27.22 9.17 -20.12
C SER A 128 28.32 9.29 -19.06
N ASN A 129 28.34 10.38 -18.29
CA ASN A 129 29.29 10.61 -17.20
C ASN A 129 28.67 11.53 -16.14
N LYS A 130 29.23 11.57 -14.92
CA LYS A 130 28.78 12.43 -13.81
C LYS A 130 28.70 13.92 -14.18
N LEU A 131 29.53 14.37 -15.13
CA LEU A 131 29.60 15.76 -15.59
C LEU A 131 28.73 16.06 -16.82
N SER A 132 28.02 15.07 -17.38
CA SER A 132 27.15 15.34 -18.53
C SER A 132 25.95 16.19 -18.10
N PRO A 133 25.54 17.20 -18.88
CA PRO A 133 24.37 18.02 -18.59
C PRO A 133 23.12 17.17 -18.39
N LEU A 134 22.30 17.50 -17.39
CA LEU A 134 21.00 16.84 -17.17
C LEU A 134 19.94 17.28 -18.17
N GLY A 135 20.15 18.39 -18.87
CA GLY A 135 19.16 19.00 -19.74
C GLY A 135 19.64 19.04 -21.18
N GLN A 136 18.78 18.63 -22.11
CA GLN A 136 18.93 18.93 -23.54
C GLN A 136 17.93 20.01 -23.93
N VAL A 137 18.40 21.04 -24.64
CA VAL A 137 17.52 22.08 -25.18
C VAL A 137 16.95 21.56 -26.50
N LEU A 138 15.62 21.49 -26.59
CA LEU A 138 14.91 21.24 -27.85
C LEU A 138 13.95 22.39 -28.12
N GLU A 139 13.76 22.70 -29.40
CA GLU A 139 12.73 23.63 -29.86
C GLU A 139 11.40 22.89 -29.93
N GLN A 140 10.32 23.50 -29.43
CA GLN A 140 8.99 22.94 -29.60
C GLN A 140 8.54 23.07 -31.07
N SER A 141 8.43 21.92 -31.74
CA SER A 141 7.88 21.74 -33.10
C SER A 141 6.37 21.82 -33.14
#